data_AF-A0A2E4L3E1-F1
#
_entry.id   AF-A0A2E4L3E1-F1
#
_cell.length_a   1.000
_cell.length_b   1.000
_cell.length_c   1.000
_cell.angle_alpha   90.00
_cell.angle_beta   90.00
_cell.angle_gamma   90.00
#
_symmetry.space_group_name_H-M   'P 1'
#
loop_
_entity.id
_entity.type
_entity.pdbx_description
1 polymer ?
#
loop_
_entity_poly.entity_id
_entity_poly.type
_entity_poly.pdbx_seq_one_letter_code
_entity_poly.pdbx_strand_id
1 'polypeptide(L)'
;MNKYLAILGVWMFVAWGCDPCDDCGEPLVYDPTVKVVFINQDSLNQLTLLVNDNKDSIAALKVLKSSLTDSINTLDDSLEVLQELIEGGENGYQSTFDQLSQIYDSLDVVSDSATSYSSQLTAINKELNSTISVISGGKIQLDQVILLNNGSVLTYEDTMSSFSLPLLLGTVGEFTETNYEITIVDTVLVLDFSYQTYETVNEARVARVRARNLEVINSDTVNVNCKTDECISDETTVTVYF
;
A
#
# COMPACT_ATOMS: atom_id res chain seq x y z
N MET A 1 -26.26 39.84 -68.96
CA MET A 1 -26.35 38.60 -68.16
C MET A 1 -25.14 38.58 -67.24
N ASN A 2 -25.38 38.63 -65.93
CA ASN A 2 -24.52 39.29 -64.95
C ASN A 2 -23.34 38.39 -64.53
N LYS A 3 -22.09 38.77 -64.84
CA LYS A 3 -20.87 37.99 -64.54
C LYS A 3 -20.70 37.69 -63.04
N TYR A 4 -21.32 38.48 -62.18
CA TYR A 4 -21.33 38.30 -60.72
C TYR A 4 -22.20 37.12 -60.25
N LEU A 5 -23.23 36.74 -61.02
CA LEU A 5 -24.13 35.62 -60.67
C LEU A 5 -23.48 34.25 -60.94
N ALA A 6 -22.63 34.17 -61.96
CA ALA A 6 -21.86 32.96 -62.26
C ALA A 6 -20.77 32.70 -61.20
N ILE A 7 -20.14 33.77 -60.69
CA ILE A 7 -19.12 33.67 -59.63
C ILE A 7 -19.78 33.22 -58.30
N LEU A 8 -20.96 33.75 -57.97
CA LEU A 8 -21.73 33.32 -56.80
C LEU A 8 -22.17 31.85 -56.88
N GLY A 9 -22.55 31.38 -58.08
CA GLY A 9 -22.88 29.97 -58.30
C GLY A 9 -21.68 29.04 -58.07
N VAL A 10 -20.49 29.42 -58.57
CA VAL A 10 -19.27 28.62 -58.37
C VAL A 10 -18.85 28.58 -56.90
N TRP A 11 -18.96 29.69 -56.16
CA TRP A 11 -18.66 29.71 -54.72
C TRP A 11 -19.66 28.88 -53.89
N MET A 12 -20.93 28.79 -54.29
CA MET A 12 -21.93 27.94 -53.63
C MET A 12 -21.65 26.44 -53.79
N PHE A 13 -21.14 26.01 -54.95
CA PHE A 13 -20.77 24.61 -55.18
C PHE A 13 -19.45 24.21 -54.50
N VAL A 14 -18.49 25.13 -54.36
CA VAL A 14 -17.23 24.86 -53.62
C VAL A 14 -17.50 24.76 -52.11
N ALA A 15 -18.49 25.48 -51.58
CA ALA A 15 -18.86 25.40 -50.16
C ALA A 15 -19.66 24.14 -49.78
N TRP A 16 -20.21 23.40 -50.74
CA TRP A 16 -20.94 22.14 -50.52
C TRP A 16 -20.12 20.88 -50.85
N GLY A 17 -18.92 21.05 -51.42
CA GLY A 17 -18.03 19.95 -51.79
C GLY A 17 -16.98 19.60 -50.73
N CYS A 18 -16.81 20.42 -49.69
CA CYS A 18 -15.97 20.07 -48.55
C CYS A 18 -16.86 19.59 -47.41
N ASP A 19 -16.96 18.27 -47.27
CA ASP A 19 -17.35 17.68 -45.99
C ASP A 19 -16.33 18.16 -44.95
N PRO A 20 -16.73 18.88 -43.89
CA PRO A 20 -15.81 19.36 -42.87
C PRO A 20 -15.16 18.22 -42.06
N CYS A 21 -15.46 16.96 -42.37
CA CYS A 21 -14.94 15.77 -41.68
C CYS A 21 -13.83 15.01 -42.43
N ASP A 22 -13.50 15.33 -43.69
CA ASP A 22 -12.52 14.54 -44.46
C ASP A 22 -11.05 14.84 -44.06
N ASP A 23 -10.82 15.94 -43.33
CA ASP A 23 -9.50 16.38 -42.83
C ASP A 23 -9.38 16.29 -41.30
N CYS A 24 -10.34 15.63 -40.65
CA CYS A 24 -10.14 15.16 -39.28
C CYS A 24 -9.13 14.00 -39.36
N GLY A 25 -7.84 14.32 -39.25
CA GLY A 25 -6.76 13.34 -39.22
C GLY A 25 -7.12 12.13 -38.35
N GLU A 26 -6.59 10.96 -38.72
CA GLU A 26 -6.91 9.68 -38.09
C GLU A 26 -7.05 9.84 -36.57
N PRO A 27 -8.13 9.31 -35.97
CA PRO A 27 -8.39 9.51 -34.55
C PRO A 27 -7.16 9.05 -33.76
N LEU A 28 -6.69 9.88 -32.83
CA LEU A 28 -5.60 9.52 -31.92
C LEU A 28 -6.01 8.28 -31.12
N VAL A 29 -5.44 7.13 -31.48
CA VAL A 29 -5.64 5.86 -30.78
C VAL A 29 -4.62 5.78 -29.63
N TYR A 30 -5.13 5.57 -28.42
CA TYR A 30 -4.31 5.31 -27.24
C TYR A 30 -4.41 3.85 -26.85
N ASP A 31 -3.29 3.27 -26.44
CA ASP A 31 -3.26 1.93 -25.85
C ASP A 31 -4.11 1.92 -24.57
N PRO A 32 -4.99 0.92 -24.37
CA PRO A 32 -5.66 0.74 -23.09
C PRO A 32 -4.62 0.50 -22.00
N THR A 33 -4.92 0.92 -20.76
CA THR A 33 -4.03 0.70 -19.62
C THR A 33 -4.78 0.00 -18.51
N VAL A 34 -4.10 -0.87 -17.78
CA VAL A 34 -4.61 -1.49 -16.55
C VAL A 34 -3.87 -0.93 -15.34
N LYS A 35 -4.62 -0.65 -14.27
CA LYS A 35 -4.03 -0.19 -13.00
C LYS A 35 -3.54 -1.40 -12.21
N VAL A 36 -2.26 -1.40 -11.87
CA VAL A 36 -1.61 -2.45 -11.09
C VAL A 36 -1.10 -1.90 -9.76
N VAL A 37 -1.32 -2.65 -8.69
CA VAL A 37 -0.86 -2.35 -7.32
C VAL A 37 -0.06 -3.55 -6.83
N PHE A 38 1.06 -3.32 -6.16
CA PHE A 38 1.92 -4.39 -5.64
C PHE A 38 1.97 -4.31 -4.12
N ILE A 39 1.78 -5.45 -3.46
CA ILE A 39 1.76 -5.55 -2.00
C ILE A 39 2.72 -6.66 -1.58
N ASN A 40 3.73 -6.32 -0.77
CA ASN A 40 4.62 -7.32 -0.19
C ASN A 40 3.90 -8.03 0.98
N GLN A 41 3.26 -9.16 0.70
CA GLN A 41 2.38 -9.84 1.63
C GLN A 41 3.17 -10.54 2.74
N ASP A 42 4.35 -11.07 2.42
CA ASP A 42 5.21 -11.74 3.38
C ASP A 42 5.72 -10.77 4.45
N SER A 43 6.16 -9.58 4.03
CA SER A 43 6.57 -8.52 4.96
C SER A 43 5.40 -8.04 5.81
N LEU A 44 4.20 -7.89 5.23
CA LEU A 44 2.99 -7.55 6.00
C LEU A 44 2.68 -8.58 7.08
N ASN A 45 2.76 -9.87 6.76
CA ASN A 45 2.53 -10.94 7.70
C ASN A 45 3.54 -10.91 8.85
N GLN A 46 4.83 -10.79 8.54
CA GLN A 46 5.91 -10.71 9.55
C GLN A 46 5.76 -9.49 10.46
N LEU A 47 5.52 -8.30 9.90
CA LEU A 47 5.33 -7.08 10.68
C LEU A 47 4.09 -7.16 11.57
N THR A 48 3.01 -7.77 11.08
CA THR A 48 1.78 -7.96 11.85
C THR A 48 2.00 -8.87 13.05
N LEU A 49 2.77 -9.96 12.89
CA LEU A 49 3.17 -10.84 13.99
C LEU A 49 3.98 -10.07 15.04
N LEU A 50 5.01 -9.33 14.61
CA LEU A 50 5.84 -8.51 15.52
C LEU A 50 5.01 -7.48 16.30
N VAL A 51 4.04 -6.84 15.66
CA VAL A 51 3.12 -5.89 16.34
C VAL A 51 2.31 -6.59 17.43
N ASN A 52 1.84 -7.81 17.18
CA ASN A 52 1.08 -8.59 18.15
C ASN A 52 1.96 -9.06 19.31
N ASP A 53 3.15 -9.59 19.03
CA ASP A 53 4.11 -10.00 20.06
C ASP A 53 4.49 -8.84 20.99
N ASN A 54 4.69 -7.65 20.41
CA ASN A 54 4.94 -6.43 21.18
C ASN A 54 3.72 -6.00 22.01
N LYS A 55 2.49 -6.17 21.52
CA LYS A 55 1.27 -5.88 22.30
C LYS A 55 1.17 -6.80 23.51
N ASP A 56 1.46 -8.08 23.33
CA ASP A 56 1.47 -9.06 24.42
C ASP A 56 2.56 -8.74 25.44
N SER A 57 3.74 -8.36 24.97
CA SER A 57 4.86 -7.92 25.82
C SER A 57 4.51 -6.64 26.62
N ILE A 58 3.86 -5.65 25.99
CA ILE A 58 3.36 -4.45 26.67
C ILE A 58 2.32 -4.82 27.74
N ALA A 59 1.41 -5.74 27.44
CA ALA A 59 0.41 -6.20 28.40
C ALA A 59 1.06 -6.89 29.61
N ALA A 60 2.04 -7.77 29.36
CA ALA A 60 2.81 -8.43 30.41
C ALA A 60 3.56 -7.43 31.30
N LEU A 61 4.20 -6.42 30.70
CA LEU A 61 4.88 -5.35 31.44
C LEU A 61 3.93 -4.52 32.30
N LYS A 62 2.69 -4.28 31.86
CA LYS A 62 1.66 -3.61 32.66
C LYS A 62 1.26 -4.43 33.89
N VAL A 63 1.09 -5.73 33.72
CA VAL A 63 0.78 -6.65 34.83
C VAL A 63 1.95 -6.70 35.81
N LEU A 64 3.19 -6.85 35.31
CA LEU A 64 4.40 -6.82 36.12
C LEU A 64 4.50 -5.52 36.92
N LYS A 65 4.28 -4.37 36.27
CA LYS A 65 4.29 -3.06 36.93
C LYS A 65 3.27 -2.99 38.06
N SER A 66 2.03 -3.44 37.84
CA SER A 66 1.00 -3.47 38.88
C SER A 66 1.46 -4.30 40.08
N SER A 67 2.00 -5.50 39.83
CA SER A 67 2.50 -6.38 40.89
C SER A 67 3.69 -5.78 41.65
N LEU A 68 4.58 -5.05 40.96
CA LEU A 68 5.70 -4.35 41.58
C LEU A 68 5.20 -3.19 42.44
N THR A 69 4.25 -2.39 41.97
CA THR A 69 3.63 -1.32 42.75
C THR A 69 3.00 -1.84 44.04
N ASP A 70 2.25 -2.95 43.98
CA ASP A 70 1.65 -3.55 45.18
C ASP A 70 2.72 -4.03 46.17
N SER A 71 3.81 -4.60 45.65
CA SER A 71 4.94 -5.08 46.47
C SER A 71 5.70 -3.93 47.13
N ILE A 72 5.94 -2.84 46.37
CA ILE A 72 6.57 -1.61 46.85
C ILE A 72 5.73 -1.00 47.97
N ASN A 73 4.41 -0.85 47.78
CA ASN A 73 3.52 -0.31 48.81
C ASN A 73 3.53 -1.15 50.09
N THR A 74 3.49 -2.48 49.96
CA THR A 74 3.56 -3.39 51.12
C THR A 74 4.88 -3.24 51.88
N LEU A 75 5.97 -3.03 51.13
CA LEU A 75 7.30 -2.85 51.70
C LEU A 75 7.44 -1.47 52.35
N ASP A 76 6.82 -0.44 51.78
CA ASP A 76 6.72 0.92 52.35
C ASP A 76 6.04 0.89 53.71
N ASP A 77 4.86 0.27 53.80
CA ASP A 77 4.12 0.08 55.06
C ASP A 77 4.98 -0.66 56.11
N SER A 78 5.74 -1.68 55.67
CA SER A 78 6.62 -2.46 56.56
C SER A 78 7.81 -1.65 57.05
N LEU A 79 8.38 -0.78 56.19
CA LEU A 79 9.46 0.12 56.54
C LEU A 79 9.00 1.19 57.53
N GLU A 80 7.78 1.73 57.36
CA GLU A 80 7.17 2.68 58.29
C GLU A 80 7.04 2.06 59.70
N VAL A 81 6.50 0.84 59.80
CA VAL A 81 6.40 0.13 61.09
C VAL A 81 7.77 -0.12 61.73
N LEU A 82 8.77 -0.54 60.95
CA LEU A 82 10.12 -0.75 61.47
C LEU A 82 10.76 0.56 61.94
N GLN A 83 10.52 1.65 61.22
CA GLN A 83 10.99 2.97 61.60
C GLN A 83 10.38 3.42 62.93
N GLU A 84 9.07 3.25 63.12
CA GLU A 84 8.41 3.55 64.40
C GLU A 84 9.01 2.74 65.57
N LEU A 85 9.31 1.45 65.38
CA LEU A 85 9.93 0.61 66.40
C LEU A 85 11.35 1.05 66.74
N ILE A 86 12.15 1.42 65.72
CA ILE A 86 13.51 1.94 65.90
C ILE A 86 13.47 3.27 66.67
N GLU A 87 12.58 4.19 66.29
CA GLU A 87 12.37 5.46 66.99
C GLU A 87 11.88 5.26 68.44
N GLY A 88 11.12 4.17 68.69
CA GLY A 88 10.73 3.69 70.01
C GLY A 88 11.86 3.07 70.85
N GLY A 89 13.07 2.92 70.29
CA GLY A 89 14.26 2.42 70.96
C GLY A 89 14.61 0.95 70.70
N GLU A 90 13.87 0.26 69.83
CA GLU A 90 14.12 -1.14 69.46
C GLU A 90 15.20 -1.25 68.36
N ASN A 91 16.41 -0.78 68.66
CA ASN A 91 17.53 -0.71 67.70
C ASN A 91 17.96 -2.05 67.05
N GLY A 92 17.47 -3.19 67.57
CA GLY A 92 17.70 -4.51 66.97
C GLY A 92 17.12 -4.66 65.56
N TYR A 93 16.16 -3.81 65.18
CA TYR A 93 15.53 -3.82 63.86
C TYR A 93 16.27 -3.02 62.78
N GLN A 94 17.30 -2.24 63.13
CA GLN A 94 18.02 -1.39 62.15
C GLN A 94 18.53 -2.19 60.95
N SER A 95 19.14 -3.35 61.19
CA SER A 95 19.65 -4.18 60.08
C SER A 95 18.55 -4.70 59.17
N THR A 96 17.35 -4.96 59.70
CA THR A 96 16.21 -5.41 58.90
C THR A 96 15.66 -4.25 58.08
N PHE A 97 15.56 -3.06 58.68
CA PHE A 97 15.17 -1.83 57.98
C PHE A 97 16.10 -1.55 56.81
N ASP A 98 17.42 -1.55 57.04
CA ASP A 98 18.42 -1.28 55.99
C ASP A 98 18.33 -2.30 54.83
N GLN A 99 18.09 -3.58 55.13
CA GLN A 99 17.92 -4.63 54.11
C GLN A 99 16.64 -4.45 53.29
N LEU A 100 15.51 -4.16 53.96
CA LEU A 100 14.23 -3.96 53.27
C LEU A 100 14.25 -2.67 52.44
N SER A 101 14.91 -1.61 52.91
CA SER A 101 15.09 -0.37 52.15
C SER A 101 15.89 -0.59 50.87
N GLN A 102 16.94 -1.43 50.89
CA GLN A 102 17.67 -1.79 49.66
C GLN A 102 16.81 -2.61 48.68
N ILE A 103 15.94 -3.48 49.19
CA ILE A 103 14.99 -4.23 48.35
C ILE A 103 13.97 -3.27 47.74
N TYR A 104 13.48 -2.29 48.50
CA TYR A 104 12.57 -1.25 48.04
C TYR A 104 13.17 -0.50 46.85
N ASP A 105 14.37 0.04 47.02
CA ASP A 105 15.07 0.79 45.97
C ASP A 105 15.27 -0.08 44.71
N SER A 106 15.59 -1.37 44.91
CA SER A 106 15.77 -2.31 43.79
C SER A 106 14.46 -2.57 43.04
N LEU A 107 13.34 -2.73 43.75
CA LEU A 107 12.02 -2.93 43.14
C LEU A 107 11.54 -1.68 42.40
N ASP A 108 11.80 -0.49 42.96
CA ASP A 108 11.46 0.78 42.34
C ASP A 108 12.19 0.97 41.00
N VAL A 109 13.49 0.68 40.96
CA VAL A 109 14.28 0.69 39.71
C VAL A 109 13.74 -0.31 38.67
N VAL A 110 13.29 -1.49 39.10
CA VAL A 110 12.69 -2.48 38.18
C VAL A 110 11.32 -2.00 37.67
N SER A 111 10.51 -1.35 38.52
CA SER A 111 9.22 -0.76 38.15
C SER A 111 9.38 0.35 37.10
N ASP A 112 10.37 1.21 37.27
CA ASP A 112 10.74 2.25 36.32
C ASP A 112 11.24 1.66 34.99
N SER A 113 12.08 0.63 35.07
CA SER A 113 12.57 -0.09 33.89
C SER A 113 11.42 -0.72 33.10
N ALA A 114 10.44 -1.35 33.77
CA ALA A 114 9.26 -1.91 33.13
C ALA A 114 8.43 -0.83 32.41
N THR A 115 8.30 0.36 33.01
CA THR A 115 7.65 1.52 32.40
C THR A 115 8.39 1.98 31.15
N SER A 116 9.72 2.09 31.22
CA SER A 116 10.57 2.47 30.10
C SER A 116 10.45 1.50 28.93
N TYR A 117 10.55 0.18 29.19
CA TYR A 117 10.40 -0.84 28.14
C TYR A 117 9.02 -0.83 27.52
N SER A 118 7.96 -0.67 28.32
CA SER A 118 6.60 -0.56 27.78
C SER A 118 6.45 0.66 26.86
N SER A 119 7.08 1.78 27.19
CA SER A 119 7.07 3.00 26.37
C SER A 119 7.82 2.78 25.05
N GLN A 120 9.01 2.18 25.10
CA GLN A 120 9.82 1.88 23.91
C GLN A 120 9.08 0.91 22.96
N LEU A 121 8.49 -0.17 23.48
CA LEU A 121 7.69 -1.10 22.67
C LEU A 121 6.47 -0.42 22.05
N THR A 122 5.84 0.53 22.76
CA THR A 122 4.72 1.30 22.22
C THR A 122 5.16 2.18 21.06
N ALA A 123 6.32 2.83 21.16
CA ALA A 123 6.90 3.62 20.09
C ALA A 123 7.26 2.76 18.87
N ILE A 124 7.91 1.62 19.08
CA ILE A 124 8.23 0.64 18.03
C ILE A 124 6.95 0.18 17.33
N ASN A 125 5.90 -0.18 18.08
CA ASN A 125 4.62 -0.57 17.49
C ASN A 125 3.99 0.54 16.64
N LYS A 126 4.14 1.81 17.04
CA LYS A 126 3.65 2.92 16.23
C LYS A 126 4.39 3.00 14.88
N GLU A 127 5.71 2.83 14.88
CA GLU A 127 6.53 2.81 13.67
C GLU A 127 6.19 1.60 12.78
N LEU A 128 6.10 0.40 13.36
CA LEU A 128 5.71 -0.81 12.63
C LEU A 128 4.32 -0.68 11.98
N ASN A 129 3.33 -0.14 12.69
CA ASN A 129 2.01 0.12 12.11
C ASN A 129 2.05 1.16 10.98
N SER A 130 2.93 2.16 11.07
CA SER A 130 3.15 3.10 9.98
C SER A 130 3.73 2.40 8.75
N THR A 131 4.70 1.51 8.93
CA THR A 131 5.28 0.72 7.84
C THR A 131 4.25 -0.24 7.23
N ILE A 132 3.44 -0.92 8.05
CA ILE A 132 2.32 -1.75 7.58
C ILE A 132 1.37 -0.93 6.71
N SER A 133 1.02 0.29 7.13
CA SER A 133 0.16 1.19 6.35
C SER A 133 0.78 1.51 4.97
N VAL A 134 2.09 1.81 4.93
CA VAL A 134 2.80 2.08 3.67
C VAL A 134 2.78 0.88 2.73
N ILE A 135 3.10 -0.32 3.22
CA ILE A 135 3.12 -1.55 2.40
C ILE A 135 1.71 -1.92 1.95
N SER A 136 0.72 -1.84 2.84
CA SER A 136 -0.69 -2.13 2.50
C SER A 136 -1.29 -1.14 1.51
N GLY A 137 -0.76 0.09 1.48
CA GLY A 137 -1.11 1.09 0.47
C GLY A 137 -0.45 0.88 -0.89
N GLY A 138 0.34 -0.19 -1.05
CA GLY A 138 1.04 -0.55 -2.28
C GLY A 138 2.14 0.41 -2.69
N LYS A 139 2.63 1.22 -1.75
CA LYS A 139 3.63 2.25 -2.02
C LYS A 139 5.01 1.60 -2.15
N ILE A 140 5.43 1.35 -3.38
CA ILE A 140 6.70 0.69 -3.70
C ILE A 140 7.44 1.38 -4.84
N GLN A 141 8.73 1.08 -4.97
CA GLN A 141 9.54 1.43 -6.13
C GLN A 141 9.73 0.17 -6.98
N LEU A 142 9.44 0.26 -8.27
CA LEU A 142 9.75 -0.80 -9.24
C LEU A 142 11.14 -0.53 -9.79
N ASP A 143 12.01 -1.53 -9.82
CA ASP A 143 13.34 -1.38 -10.40
C ASP A 143 13.29 -1.46 -11.92
N GLN A 144 12.48 -2.38 -12.44
CA GLN A 144 12.33 -2.58 -13.88
C GLN A 144 10.98 -3.16 -14.23
N VAL A 145 10.42 -2.71 -15.35
CA VAL A 145 9.23 -3.30 -15.97
C VAL A 145 9.51 -3.50 -17.45
N ILE A 146 9.45 -4.73 -17.95
CA ILE A 146 9.71 -5.10 -19.33
C ILE A 146 8.44 -5.68 -19.93
N LEU A 147 8.00 -5.11 -21.04
CA LEU A 147 6.97 -5.69 -21.90
C LEU A 147 7.61 -6.81 -22.74
N LEU A 148 7.34 -8.06 -22.40
CA LEU A 148 8.02 -9.22 -22.99
C LEU A 148 7.69 -9.41 -24.48
N ASN A 149 6.51 -8.99 -24.92
CA ASN A 149 6.07 -9.13 -26.30
C ASN A 149 6.99 -8.42 -27.31
N ASN A 150 7.59 -7.28 -26.92
CA ASN A 150 8.44 -6.48 -27.80
C ASN A 150 9.77 -6.02 -27.15
N GLY A 151 10.04 -6.41 -25.91
CA GLY A 151 11.24 -6.07 -25.15
C GLY A 151 11.32 -4.62 -24.66
N SER A 152 10.23 -3.86 -24.73
CA SER A 152 10.22 -2.45 -24.30
C SER A 152 10.33 -2.35 -22.78
N VAL A 153 11.18 -1.43 -22.31
CA VAL A 153 11.32 -1.13 -20.88
C VAL A 153 10.42 0.05 -20.53
N LEU A 154 9.53 -0.14 -19.56
CA LEU A 154 8.73 0.92 -18.98
C LEU A 154 9.45 1.49 -17.76
N THR A 155 9.55 2.81 -17.70
CA THR A 155 10.12 3.53 -16.56
C THR A 155 9.00 4.25 -15.83
N TYR A 156 8.92 4.03 -14.52
CA TYR A 156 8.00 4.74 -13.64
C TYR A 156 8.79 5.75 -12.79
N GLU A 157 8.10 6.78 -12.31
CA GLU A 157 8.67 7.71 -11.34
C GLU A 157 9.04 6.99 -10.04
N ASP A 158 9.75 7.70 -9.14
CA ASP A 158 10.05 7.22 -7.80
C ASP A 158 8.78 6.69 -7.07
N THR A 159 8.97 5.82 -6.09
CA THR A 159 7.96 5.24 -5.18
C THR A 159 6.49 5.67 -5.40
N MET A 160 5.68 4.81 -6.04
CA MET A 160 4.25 5.04 -6.34
C MET A 160 3.34 4.00 -5.66
N SER A 161 2.06 4.32 -5.49
CA SER A 161 1.05 3.38 -4.93
C SER A 161 0.30 2.56 -5.99
N SER A 162 0.44 2.93 -7.26
CA SER A 162 -0.16 2.20 -8.38
C SER A 162 0.54 2.55 -9.69
N PHE A 163 0.58 1.59 -10.59
CA PHE A 163 1.27 1.66 -11.86
C PHE A 163 0.28 1.43 -13.00
N SER A 164 0.33 2.27 -14.02
CA SER A 164 -0.47 2.06 -15.24
C SER A 164 0.36 1.25 -16.23
N LEU A 165 0.03 -0.03 -16.39
CA LEU A 165 0.64 -0.88 -17.41
C LEU A 165 -0.17 -0.75 -18.70
N PRO A 166 0.44 -0.40 -19.85
CA PRO A 166 -0.25 -0.43 -21.12
C PRO A 166 -0.64 -1.85 -21.51
N LEU A 167 -1.64 -1.99 -22.36
CA LEU A 167 -2.07 -3.24 -22.93
C LEU A 167 -1.93 -3.10 -24.45
N LEU A 168 -1.31 -4.08 -25.09
CA LEU A 168 -1.10 -4.02 -26.54
C LEU A 168 -2.42 -3.93 -27.29
N LEU A 169 -2.44 -3.12 -28.34
CA LEU A 169 -3.55 -3.12 -29.27
C LEU A 169 -3.59 -4.47 -30.00
N GLY A 170 -4.75 -5.11 -29.97
CA GLY A 170 -5.03 -6.30 -30.77
C GLY A 170 -6.27 -6.10 -31.64
N THR A 171 -6.53 -7.09 -32.48
CA THR A 171 -7.69 -7.11 -33.37
C THR A 171 -8.99 -7.02 -32.57
N VAL A 172 -9.86 -6.07 -32.94
CA VAL A 172 -11.14 -5.84 -32.26
C VAL A 172 -11.97 -7.13 -32.22
N GLY A 173 -12.39 -7.51 -31.02
CA GLY A 173 -13.21 -8.70 -30.78
C GLY A 173 -12.44 -10.02 -30.66
N GLU A 174 -11.12 -10.03 -30.92
CA GLU A 174 -10.26 -11.19 -30.68
C GLU A 174 -9.54 -11.06 -29.33
N PHE A 175 -9.22 -12.22 -28.72
CA PHE A 175 -8.42 -12.23 -27.50
C PHE A 175 -6.97 -11.87 -27.83
N THR A 176 -6.43 -10.96 -27.03
CA THR A 176 -5.06 -10.44 -27.11
C THR A 176 -4.37 -10.69 -25.78
N GLU A 177 -3.09 -11.04 -25.84
CA GLU A 177 -2.26 -11.27 -24.66
C GLU A 177 -1.13 -10.24 -24.56
N THR A 178 -0.92 -9.71 -23.36
CA THR A 178 0.20 -8.82 -23.02
C THR A 178 0.92 -9.38 -21.80
N ASN A 179 2.24 -9.56 -21.92
CA ASN A 179 3.07 -10.21 -20.92
C ASN A 179 4.13 -9.24 -20.37
N TYR A 180 4.23 -9.17 -19.06
CA TYR A 180 5.16 -8.29 -18.36
C TYR A 180 6.11 -9.08 -17.48
N GLU A 181 7.38 -8.71 -17.48
CA GLU A 181 8.34 -9.06 -16.44
C GLU A 181 8.60 -7.82 -15.58
N ILE A 182 8.38 -7.93 -14.28
CA ILE A 182 8.49 -6.84 -13.31
C ILE A 182 9.50 -7.25 -12.25
N THR A 183 10.50 -6.40 -12.04
CA THR A 183 11.52 -6.59 -11.01
C THR A 183 11.28 -5.62 -9.86
N ILE A 184 11.21 -6.17 -8.66
CA ILE A 184 11.05 -5.44 -7.39
C ILE A 184 12.10 -5.97 -6.42
N VAL A 185 13.12 -5.18 -6.16
CA VAL A 185 14.34 -5.55 -5.44
C VAL A 185 14.97 -6.79 -6.09
N ASP A 186 14.93 -7.93 -5.40
CA ASP A 186 15.49 -9.21 -5.88
C ASP A 186 14.39 -10.18 -6.38
N THR A 187 13.13 -9.72 -6.44
CA THR A 187 11.99 -10.53 -6.86
C THR A 187 11.61 -10.21 -8.30
N VAL A 188 11.56 -11.24 -9.14
CA VAL A 188 11.07 -11.16 -10.52
C VAL A 188 9.67 -11.75 -10.58
N LEU A 189 8.72 -10.96 -11.08
CA LEU A 189 7.31 -11.31 -11.24
C LEU A 189 6.95 -11.31 -12.72
N VAL A 190 6.13 -12.26 -13.15
CA VAL A 190 5.58 -12.30 -14.50
C VAL A 190 4.06 -12.12 -14.44
N LEU A 191 3.56 -11.10 -15.13
CA LEU A 191 2.13 -10.81 -15.24
C LEU A 191 1.66 -10.99 -16.69
N ASP A 192 0.70 -11.87 -16.87
CA ASP A 192 0.13 -12.20 -18.16
C ASP A 192 -1.34 -11.77 -18.19
N PHE A 193 -1.65 -10.79 -19.04
CA PHE A 193 -3.00 -10.27 -19.24
C PHE A 193 -3.60 -10.85 -20.50
N SER A 194 -4.81 -11.41 -20.40
CA SER A 194 -5.66 -11.78 -21.54
C SER A 194 -6.91 -10.91 -21.56
N TYR A 195 -7.27 -10.37 -22.72
CA TYR A 195 -8.40 -9.45 -22.85
C TYR A 195 -8.88 -9.34 -24.31
N GLN A 196 -10.05 -8.74 -24.50
CA GLN A 196 -10.57 -8.37 -25.81
C GLN A 196 -10.55 -6.85 -26.00
N THR A 197 -10.06 -6.38 -27.13
CA THR A 197 -10.12 -4.96 -27.48
C THR A 197 -11.47 -4.60 -28.09
N TYR A 198 -11.96 -3.41 -27.76
CA TYR A 198 -13.14 -2.82 -28.38
C TYR A 198 -13.00 -1.31 -28.48
N GLU A 199 -13.63 -0.73 -29.50
CA GLU A 199 -13.59 0.71 -29.74
C GLU A 199 -14.82 1.40 -29.15
N THR A 200 -14.58 2.55 -28.52
CA THR A 200 -15.62 3.45 -28.06
C THR A 200 -15.36 4.83 -28.63
N VAL A 201 -16.41 5.48 -29.14
CA VAL A 201 -16.32 6.87 -29.62
C VAL A 201 -16.98 7.75 -28.59
N ASN A 202 -16.24 8.72 -28.06
CA ASN A 202 -16.80 9.67 -27.09
C ASN A 202 -17.56 10.81 -27.80
N GLU A 203 -18.24 11.66 -27.01
CA GLU A 203 -18.99 12.82 -27.52
C GLU A 203 -18.12 13.82 -28.30
N ALA A 204 -16.81 13.83 -28.04
CA ALA A 204 -15.82 14.64 -28.76
C ALA A 204 -15.26 13.97 -30.03
N ARG A 205 -15.88 12.86 -30.50
CA ARG A 205 -15.45 12.06 -31.66
C ARG A 205 -14.03 11.48 -31.55
N VAL A 206 -13.52 11.31 -30.33
CA VAL A 206 -12.27 10.60 -30.09
C VAL A 206 -12.58 9.12 -29.97
N ALA A 207 -11.99 8.31 -30.87
CA ALA A 207 -12.01 6.85 -30.76
C ALA A 207 -11.01 6.42 -29.68
N ARG A 208 -11.48 5.67 -28.70
CA ARG A 208 -10.67 5.09 -27.63
C ARG A 208 -10.81 3.59 -27.67
N VAL A 209 -9.69 2.90 -27.83
CA VAL A 209 -9.63 1.46 -27.67
C VAL A 209 -9.57 1.15 -26.18
N ARG A 210 -10.44 0.24 -25.73
CA ARG A 210 -10.49 -0.26 -24.37
C ARG A 210 -10.33 -1.78 -24.39
N ALA A 211 -9.88 -2.32 -23.27
CA ALA A 211 -9.86 -3.76 -23.06
C ALA A 211 -11.01 -4.17 -22.13
N ARG A 212 -11.68 -5.28 -22.44
CA ARG A 212 -12.73 -5.93 -21.64
C ARG A 212 -12.41 -7.41 -21.48
N ASN A 213 -13.15 -8.07 -20.58
CA ASN A 213 -12.94 -9.44 -20.14
C ASN A 213 -11.47 -9.63 -19.74
N LEU A 214 -10.92 -8.66 -19.01
CA LEU A 214 -9.53 -8.68 -18.58
C LEU A 214 -9.34 -9.75 -17.52
N GLU A 215 -8.47 -10.71 -17.83
CA GLU A 215 -8.09 -11.80 -16.96
C GLU A 215 -6.56 -11.80 -16.76
N VAL A 216 -6.13 -12.21 -15.57
CA VAL A 216 -4.71 -12.44 -15.28
C VAL A 216 -4.49 -13.94 -15.20
N ILE A 217 -3.64 -14.46 -16.10
CA ILE A 217 -3.48 -15.91 -16.31
C ILE A 217 -2.75 -16.57 -15.11
N ASN A 218 -1.89 -15.82 -14.41
CA ASN A 218 -1.12 -16.31 -13.28
C ASN A 218 -1.77 -15.87 -11.95
N SER A 219 -2.66 -16.69 -11.39
CA SER A 219 -3.68 -16.24 -10.42
C SER A 219 -3.32 -16.37 -8.93
N ASP A 220 -2.34 -17.20 -8.56
CA ASP A 220 -2.16 -17.61 -7.15
C ASP A 220 -1.75 -16.44 -6.23
N THR A 221 -1.20 -15.40 -6.82
CA THR A 221 -0.69 -14.21 -6.14
C THR A 221 -1.41 -12.93 -6.57
N VAL A 222 -2.50 -13.03 -7.34
CA VAL A 222 -3.13 -11.86 -7.95
C VAL A 222 -4.62 -11.77 -7.59
N ASN A 223 -5.06 -10.59 -7.19
CA ASN A 223 -6.47 -10.26 -6.99
C ASN A 223 -6.88 -9.21 -8.02
N VAL A 224 -7.85 -9.57 -8.86
CA VAL A 224 -8.41 -8.70 -9.90
C VAL A 224 -9.71 -8.11 -9.39
N ASN A 225 -9.74 -6.79 -9.17
CA ASN A 225 -10.92 -6.07 -8.74
C ASN A 225 -11.52 -5.29 -9.91
N CYS A 226 -12.66 -5.80 -10.41
CA CYS A 226 -13.41 -5.22 -11.51
C CYS A 226 -14.63 -4.46 -10.99
N LYS A 227 -14.84 -3.24 -11.48
CA LYS A 227 -16.05 -2.46 -11.16
C LYS A 227 -17.30 -2.97 -11.88
N THR A 228 -17.10 -3.62 -13.03
CA THR A 228 -18.15 -4.20 -13.89
C THR A 228 -17.86 -5.69 -14.11
N ASP A 229 -18.90 -6.46 -14.46
CA ASP A 229 -18.77 -7.89 -14.75
C ASP A 229 -17.86 -8.17 -15.97
N GLU A 230 -17.66 -7.18 -16.84
CA GLU A 230 -16.82 -7.27 -18.03
C GLU A 230 -15.37 -6.81 -17.80
N CYS A 231 -14.94 -6.51 -16.56
CA CYS A 231 -13.53 -6.18 -16.24
C CYS A 231 -12.86 -5.22 -17.24
N ILE A 232 -13.37 -3.99 -17.33
CA ILE A 232 -12.87 -2.97 -18.25
C ILE A 232 -11.52 -2.43 -17.76
N SER A 233 -10.51 -2.35 -18.62
CA SER A 233 -9.12 -2.01 -18.26
C SER A 233 -8.96 -0.75 -17.41
N ASP A 234 -9.63 0.32 -17.82
CA ASP A 234 -9.52 1.65 -17.19
C ASP A 234 -10.22 1.71 -15.82
N GLU A 235 -11.01 0.70 -15.49
CA GLU A 235 -11.80 0.58 -14.26
C GLU A 235 -11.34 -0.60 -13.39
N THR A 236 -10.46 -1.45 -13.92
CA THR A 236 -9.97 -2.65 -13.26
C THR A 236 -8.68 -2.36 -12.53
N THR A 237 -8.62 -2.78 -11.27
CA THR A 237 -7.39 -2.73 -10.47
C THR A 237 -6.89 -4.14 -10.21
N VAL A 238 -5.67 -4.42 -10.63
CA VAL A 238 -4.99 -5.69 -10.40
C VAL A 238 -4.03 -5.52 -9.24
N THR A 239 -4.23 -6.30 -8.18
CA THR A 239 -3.38 -6.29 -6.99
C THR A 239 -2.51 -7.53 -6.99
N VAL A 240 -1.20 -7.36 -6.99
CA VAL A 240 -0.21 -8.42 -7.02
C VAL A 240 0.43 -8.53 -5.64
N TYR A 241 0.32 -9.71 -5.03
CA TYR A 241 0.92 -10.05 -3.75
C TYR A 241 2.25 -10.75 -3.99
N PHE A 242 3.33 -10.26 -3.39
CA PHE A 242 4.66 -10.85 -3.54
C PHE A 242 5.42 -10.92 -2.22
#